data_AF-Q4TEM6-F1
#
_entry.id   AF-Q4TEM6-F1
#
_cell.length_a   1.000
_cell.length_b   1.000
_cell.length_c   1.000
_cell.angle_alpha   90.00
_cell.angle_beta   90.00
_cell.angle_gamma   90.00
#
_symmetry.space_group_name_H-M   'P 1'
#
loop_
_entity.id
_entity.type
_entity.pdbx_description
1 polymer ?
#
loop_
_entity_poly.entity_id
_entity_poly.type
_entity_poly.pdbx_seq_one_letter_code
_entity_poly.pdbx_strand_id
1 'polypeptide(L)'
;AFNIISLDSVTNYFRKYSANQKIGSFHYVHQTSFGNYSFVCVDATLTPGPKRPYNFFGILEQVRRPARAESGPRACHRRPFLPSQAQMDLLDGFRAESRSSNQTIWFGHYTTSTVVSASPGLREMMSAGVAYLCGHLHTLGGLMPVLHSRHPRGTLELELGDWMDNRRSAHDGVLFTRVLAFSEALITAVHVSVDGEPVGKGRPAGGPLYVLPWDPSLYLKGLHTIQVKVEVSGGRAP
;
A
#
# COMPACT_ATOMS: atom_id res chain seq x y z
N ALA A 1 5.75 5.84 -14.72
CA ALA A 1 6.24 5.80 -13.33
C ALA A 1 6.46 7.23 -12.87
N PHE A 2 5.86 7.60 -11.74
CA PHE A 2 6.00 8.94 -11.18
C PHE A 2 7.45 9.13 -10.69
N ASN A 3 8.10 10.21 -11.14
CA ASN A 3 9.45 10.68 -10.77
C ASN A 3 10.69 9.80 -11.01
N ILE A 4 10.59 8.64 -11.67
CA ILE A 4 11.77 7.85 -12.10
C ILE A 4 11.75 7.62 -13.62
N ILE A 5 12.89 7.87 -14.28
CA ILE A 5 13.04 7.81 -15.75
C ILE A 5 12.89 6.37 -16.26
N SER A 6 13.34 5.40 -15.46
CA SER A 6 13.20 3.97 -15.73
C SER A 6 13.28 3.17 -14.43
N LEU A 7 12.94 1.88 -14.49
CA LEU A 7 13.06 0.97 -13.35
C LEU A 7 14.50 0.66 -12.97
N ASP A 8 15.43 0.88 -13.90
CA ASP A 8 16.86 0.71 -13.70
C ASP A 8 17.54 2.03 -13.29
N SER A 9 16.77 3.10 -13.10
CA SER A 9 17.31 4.38 -12.66
C SER A 9 17.93 4.27 -11.27
N VAL A 10 19.07 4.92 -11.06
CA VAL A 10 19.73 5.02 -9.75
C VAL A 10 18.89 5.75 -8.71
N THR A 11 17.91 6.56 -9.13
CA THR A 11 16.94 7.21 -8.25
C THR A 11 15.73 6.33 -7.92
N ASN A 12 15.69 5.09 -8.43
CA ASN A 12 14.70 4.10 -8.03
C ASN A 12 15.04 3.51 -6.65
N TYR A 13 14.70 4.26 -5.60
CA TYR A 13 14.94 3.85 -4.22
C TYR A 13 14.20 2.58 -3.82
N PHE A 14 13.06 2.25 -4.44
CA PHE A 14 12.39 0.97 -4.22
C PHE A 14 13.32 -0.20 -4.58
N ARG A 15 14.04 -0.12 -5.70
CA ARG A 15 14.98 -1.18 -6.09
C ARG A 15 16.13 -1.33 -5.09
N LYS A 16 16.59 -0.23 -4.50
CA LYS A 16 17.75 -0.21 -3.60
C LYS A 16 17.41 -0.64 -2.17
N TYR A 17 16.23 -0.28 -1.68
CA TYR A 17 15.89 -0.39 -0.25
C TYR A 17 14.70 -1.30 0.06
N SER A 18 13.92 -1.74 -0.94
CA SER A 18 12.83 -2.69 -0.72
C SER A 18 13.38 -4.06 -0.31
N ALA A 19 12.75 -4.69 0.68
CA ALA A 19 13.08 -6.05 1.09
C ALA A 19 12.82 -7.08 -0.03
N ASN A 20 11.86 -6.82 -0.93
CA ASN A 20 11.45 -7.78 -1.96
C ASN A 20 12.00 -7.45 -3.35
N GLN A 21 12.22 -6.17 -3.67
CA GLN A 21 12.74 -5.67 -4.97
C GLN A 21 11.98 -6.15 -6.22
N LYS A 22 10.84 -6.85 -6.06
CA LYS A 22 10.03 -7.40 -7.13
C LYS A 22 9.33 -6.31 -7.94
N ILE A 23 9.25 -6.57 -9.23
CA ILE A 23 8.56 -5.74 -10.21
C ILE A 23 7.19 -6.36 -10.50
N GLY A 24 6.13 -5.54 -10.52
CA GLY A 24 4.76 -5.98 -10.76
C GLY A 24 4.04 -6.39 -9.48
N SER A 25 2.83 -6.93 -9.63
CA SER A 25 2.10 -7.54 -8.53
C SER A 25 2.88 -8.73 -7.98
N PHE A 26 2.87 -8.90 -6.66
CA PHE A 26 3.56 -10.02 -6.02
C PHE A 26 2.88 -10.43 -4.73
N HIS A 27 3.14 -11.67 -4.33
CA HIS A 27 2.82 -12.20 -3.02
C HIS A 27 4.12 -12.46 -2.23
N TYR A 28 4.13 -12.05 -0.97
CA TYR A 28 5.19 -12.33 0.00
C TYR A 28 4.56 -12.85 1.28
N VAL A 29 5.08 -13.96 1.80
CA VAL A 29 4.68 -14.51 3.09
C VAL A 29 5.79 -14.25 4.09
N HIS A 30 5.47 -13.51 5.14
CA HIS A 30 6.33 -13.31 6.29
C HIS A 30 6.06 -14.40 7.32
N GLN A 31 7.05 -15.24 7.60
CA GLN A 31 6.96 -16.30 8.60
C GLN A 31 7.53 -15.82 9.92
N THR A 32 6.77 -15.96 11.00
CA THR A 32 7.20 -15.72 12.37
C THR A 32 7.07 -17.00 13.19
N SER A 33 7.63 -17.02 14.40
CA SER A 33 7.44 -18.14 15.34
C SER A 33 5.99 -18.33 15.77
N PHE A 34 5.13 -17.33 15.57
CA PHE A 34 3.74 -17.30 16.01
C PHE A 34 2.71 -17.26 14.87
N GLY A 35 3.14 -17.26 13.61
CA GLY A 35 2.22 -17.31 12.48
C GLY A 35 2.82 -16.86 11.16
N ASN A 36 2.01 -16.97 10.11
CA ASN A 36 2.34 -16.55 8.76
C ASN A 36 1.46 -15.38 8.34
N TYR A 37 2.07 -14.36 7.75
CA TYR A 37 1.40 -13.13 7.33
C TYR A 37 1.64 -12.89 5.85
N SER A 38 0.56 -12.82 5.08
CA SER A 38 0.61 -12.57 3.64
C SER A 38 0.57 -11.08 3.33
N PHE A 39 1.45 -10.65 2.44
CA PHE A 39 1.51 -9.31 1.87
C PHE A 39 1.32 -9.41 0.35
N VAL A 40 0.20 -8.88 -0.14
CA VAL A 40 -0.15 -8.92 -1.56
C VAL A 40 -0.05 -7.52 -2.17
N CYS A 41 0.95 -7.33 -3.03
CA CYS A 41 1.16 -6.11 -3.79
C CYS A 41 0.34 -6.13 -5.08
N VAL A 42 -0.40 -5.04 -5.34
CA VAL A 42 -1.18 -4.83 -6.56
C VAL A 42 -0.55 -3.72 -7.40
N ASP A 43 0.05 -4.10 -8.53
CA ASP A 43 0.56 -3.16 -9.52
C ASP A 43 -0.50 -2.93 -10.61
N ALA A 44 -1.33 -1.89 -10.41
CA ALA A 44 -2.28 -1.42 -11.41
C ALA A 44 -1.69 -0.29 -12.29
N THR A 45 -0.36 -0.12 -12.34
CA THR A 45 0.26 0.94 -13.11
C THR A 45 0.36 0.59 -14.60
N LEU A 46 0.01 1.54 -15.47
CA LEU A 46 0.19 1.41 -16.91
C LEU A 46 1.66 1.64 -17.30
N THR A 47 2.17 0.83 -18.22
CA THR A 47 3.50 1.01 -18.82
C THR A 47 3.43 0.95 -20.36
N PRO A 48 3.75 2.04 -21.09
CA PRO A 48 4.03 3.38 -20.58
C PRO A 48 2.76 4.00 -19.97
N GLY A 49 2.91 4.70 -18.84
CA GLY A 49 1.81 5.44 -18.25
C GLY A 49 1.38 6.55 -19.22
N PRO A 50 0.07 6.75 -19.46
CA PRO A 50 -0.39 7.85 -20.29
C PRO A 50 0.06 9.21 -19.70
N LYS A 51 -0.16 10.32 -20.39
CA LYS A 51 -0.03 11.66 -19.76
C LYS A 51 -1.35 12.00 -19.08
N ARG A 52 -1.35 12.96 -18.15
CA ARG A 52 -2.60 13.52 -17.59
C ARG A 52 -3.59 13.84 -18.73
N PRO A 53 -4.89 13.51 -18.61
CA PRO A 53 -5.60 13.09 -17.40
C PRO A 53 -5.68 11.56 -17.15
N TYR A 54 -5.27 10.69 -18.06
CA TYR A 54 -5.52 9.24 -17.94
C TYR A 54 -4.66 8.51 -16.87
N ASN A 55 -3.79 9.22 -16.15
CA ASN A 55 -3.03 8.70 -15.01
C ASN A 55 -3.80 8.74 -13.68
N PHE A 56 -5.06 9.19 -13.69
CA PHE A 56 -5.93 9.15 -12.51
C PHE A 56 -6.47 7.74 -12.21
N PHE A 57 -6.35 6.81 -13.16
CA PHE A 57 -6.89 5.47 -13.00
C PHE A 57 -5.78 4.42 -13.11
N GLY A 58 -5.75 3.51 -12.13
CA GLY A 58 -5.06 2.23 -12.27
C GLY A 58 -5.88 1.32 -13.18
N ILE A 59 -5.20 0.46 -13.94
CA ILE A 59 -5.88 -0.45 -14.88
C ILE A 59 -5.45 -1.89 -14.62
N LEU A 60 -6.45 -2.74 -14.43
CA LEU A 60 -6.44 -4.20 -14.40
C LEU A 60 -7.53 -4.71 -15.37
N GLU A 61 -7.56 -4.17 -16.60
CA GLU A 61 -8.71 -4.26 -17.53
C GLU A 61 -8.39 -5.05 -18.80
N GLN A 62 -9.36 -5.86 -19.28
CA GLN A 62 -9.44 -6.41 -20.64
C GLN A 62 -9.58 -5.33 -21.71
N VAL A 63 -8.47 -4.84 -22.22
CA VAL A 63 -8.51 -4.14 -23.51
C VAL A 63 -8.26 -5.17 -24.62
N ARG A 64 -9.34 -5.77 -25.16
CA ARG A 64 -9.34 -6.26 -26.54
C ARG A 64 -9.19 -5.04 -27.45
N ARG A 65 -7.95 -4.70 -27.82
CA ARG A 65 -7.69 -3.92 -29.04
C ARG A 65 -7.15 -4.87 -30.10
N PRO A 66 -7.72 -4.90 -31.31
CA PRO A 66 -7.14 -5.68 -32.40
C PRO A 66 -5.72 -5.15 -32.65
N ALA A 67 -4.76 -6.07 -32.71
CA ALA A 67 -3.37 -5.74 -32.99
C ALA A 67 -3.28 -5.02 -34.34
N ARG A 68 -2.93 -3.73 -34.33
CA ARG A 68 -2.33 -3.10 -35.50
C ARG A 68 -0.82 -3.20 -35.30
N ALA A 69 -0.17 -3.92 -36.21
CA ALA A 69 1.26 -4.10 -36.20
C ALA A 69 1.96 -2.74 -36.34
N GLU A 70 2.74 -2.35 -35.34
CA GLU A 70 3.78 -1.33 -35.50
C GLU A 70 5.14 -2.03 -35.53
N SER A 71 5.64 -2.25 -36.74
CA SER A 71 7.02 -2.63 -37.01
C SER A 71 7.91 -1.38 -36.96
N GLY A 72 8.75 -1.25 -35.92
CA GLY A 72 9.75 -0.18 -35.83
C GLY A 72 10.84 -0.46 -34.79
N PRO A 73 12.13 -0.23 -35.09
CA PRO A 73 13.23 -0.63 -34.22
C PRO A 73 13.55 0.49 -33.21
N ARG A 74 12.89 0.48 -32.05
CA ARG A 74 13.39 1.12 -30.81
C ARG A 74 13.01 0.28 -29.60
N ALA A 75 13.76 -0.78 -29.36
CA ALA A 75 13.68 -1.56 -28.12
C ALA A 75 14.37 -0.79 -26.98
N CYS A 76 13.72 0.25 -26.46
CA CYS A 76 13.93 0.66 -25.08
C CYS A 76 13.28 -0.42 -24.20
N HIS A 77 13.98 -0.93 -23.18
CA HIS A 77 13.53 -1.99 -22.28
C HIS A 77 12.13 -1.73 -21.71
N ARG A 78 11.10 -2.25 -22.38
CA ARG A 78 9.70 -2.21 -21.96
C ARG A 78 9.39 -3.51 -21.22
N ARG A 79 8.72 -3.39 -20.05
CA ARG A 79 8.16 -4.56 -19.35
C ARG A 79 7.29 -5.38 -20.32
N PRO A 80 7.26 -6.72 -20.21
CA PRO A 80 6.25 -7.52 -20.88
C PRO A 80 4.87 -7.04 -20.42
N PHE A 81 4.02 -6.62 -21.37
CA PHE A 81 2.62 -6.31 -21.08
C PHE A 81 1.91 -7.63 -20.81
N LEU A 82 1.58 -7.92 -19.55
CA LEU A 82 0.71 -9.05 -19.22
C LEU A 82 -0.71 -8.74 -19.69
N PRO A 83 -1.37 -9.65 -20.41
CA PRO A 83 -2.78 -9.50 -20.73
C PRO A 83 -3.59 -9.38 -19.43
N SER A 84 -4.38 -8.33 -19.32
CA SER A 84 -5.46 -8.11 -18.35
C SER A 84 -6.01 -9.28 -17.52
N GLN A 85 -6.54 -10.32 -18.18
CA GLN A 85 -7.10 -11.50 -17.50
C GLN A 85 -6.01 -12.22 -16.72
N ALA A 86 -4.80 -12.33 -17.26
CA ALA A 86 -3.67 -12.91 -16.56
C ALA A 86 -3.26 -12.08 -15.31
N GLN A 87 -3.52 -10.75 -15.29
CA GLN A 87 -3.30 -9.97 -14.07
C GLN A 87 -4.34 -10.30 -12.99
N MET A 88 -5.62 -10.40 -13.36
CA MET A 88 -6.66 -10.77 -12.39
C MET A 88 -6.54 -12.23 -11.94
N ASP A 89 -6.21 -13.16 -12.84
CA ASP A 89 -5.95 -14.57 -12.51
C ASP A 89 -4.73 -14.70 -11.58
N LEU A 90 -3.68 -13.90 -11.80
CA LEU A 90 -2.53 -13.83 -10.91
C LEU A 90 -2.93 -13.36 -9.51
N LEU A 91 -3.75 -12.30 -9.42
CA LEU A 91 -4.25 -11.80 -8.14
C LEU A 91 -5.18 -12.81 -7.45
N ASP A 92 -6.00 -13.56 -8.19
CA ASP A 92 -6.84 -14.61 -7.62
C ASP A 92 -5.99 -15.79 -7.12
N GLY A 93 -4.89 -16.11 -7.79
CA GLY A 93 -3.86 -17.03 -7.29
C GLY A 93 -3.29 -16.58 -5.95
N PHE A 94 -2.82 -15.33 -5.85
CA PHE A 94 -2.31 -14.77 -4.58
C PHE A 94 -3.38 -14.76 -3.49
N ARG A 95 -4.63 -14.45 -3.84
CA ARG A 95 -5.77 -14.51 -2.94
C ARG A 95 -6.02 -15.94 -2.44
N ALA A 96 -5.91 -16.94 -3.30
CA ALA A 96 -6.10 -18.34 -2.90
C ALA A 96 -4.97 -18.81 -1.97
N GLU A 97 -3.72 -18.52 -2.32
CA GLU A 97 -2.53 -18.87 -1.52
C GLU A 97 -2.56 -18.23 -0.13
N SER A 98 -2.93 -16.94 -0.06
CA SER A 98 -2.93 -16.18 1.19
C SER A 98 -3.96 -16.64 2.22
N ARG A 99 -4.96 -17.47 1.84
CA ARG A 99 -5.92 -18.08 2.77
C ARG A 99 -5.27 -19.00 3.81
N SER A 100 -4.05 -19.47 3.53
CA SER A 100 -3.25 -20.28 4.47
C SER A 100 -2.52 -19.44 5.53
N SER A 101 -2.51 -18.11 5.39
CA SER A 101 -1.90 -17.21 6.37
C SER A 101 -2.88 -16.80 7.46
N ASN A 102 -2.35 -16.51 8.65
CA ASN A 102 -3.12 -15.99 9.77
C ASN A 102 -3.80 -14.67 9.42
N GLN A 103 -3.12 -13.80 8.69
CA GLN A 103 -3.68 -12.55 8.17
C GLN A 103 -3.12 -12.22 6.78
N THR A 104 -3.89 -11.45 6.02
CA THR A 104 -3.49 -10.96 4.70
C THR A 104 -3.66 -9.46 4.63
N ILE A 105 -2.58 -8.75 4.29
CA ILE A 105 -2.57 -7.32 3.99
C ILE A 105 -2.36 -7.14 2.50
N TRP A 106 -3.29 -6.45 1.85
CA TRP A 106 -3.16 -6.03 0.47
C TRP A 106 -2.59 -4.61 0.44
N PHE A 107 -1.85 -4.27 -0.61
CA PHE A 107 -1.39 -2.91 -0.82
C PHE A 107 -1.16 -2.58 -2.29
N GLY A 108 -1.33 -1.32 -2.66
CA GLY A 108 -1.18 -0.85 -4.03
C GLY A 108 -1.13 0.66 -4.09
N HIS A 109 -0.89 1.24 -5.26
CA HIS A 109 -0.82 2.70 -5.36
C HIS A 109 -2.20 3.36 -5.32
N TYR A 110 -3.19 2.77 -5.98
CA TYR A 110 -4.50 3.39 -6.23
C TYR A 110 -5.55 2.93 -5.23
N THR A 111 -6.47 3.82 -4.86
CA THR A 111 -7.72 3.41 -4.19
C THR A 111 -8.54 2.48 -5.08
N THR A 112 -9.33 1.59 -4.52
CA THR A 112 -10.18 0.66 -5.30
C THR A 112 -11.17 1.39 -6.19
N SER A 113 -11.67 2.56 -5.76
CA SER A 113 -12.54 3.43 -6.57
C SER A 113 -11.85 4.06 -7.78
N THR A 114 -10.52 4.07 -7.80
CA THR A 114 -9.68 4.60 -8.88
C THR A 114 -8.99 3.50 -9.69
N VAL A 115 -9.39 2.23 -9.51
CA VAL A 115 -8.89 1.11 -10.32
C VAL A 115 -10.01 0.60 -11.21
N VAL A 116 -9.77 0.63 -12.52
CA VAL A 116 -10.60 -0.09 -13.49
C VAL A 116 -10.13 -1.54 -13.50
N SER A 117 -10.95 -2.47 -13.03
CA SER A 117 -10.60 -3.89 -12.96
C SER A 117 -11.70 -4.78 -13.52
N ALA A 118 -11.32 -5.85 -14.22
CA ALA A 118 -12.27 -6.87 -14.66
C ALA A 118 -12.94 -7.56 -13.45
N SER A 119 -14.15 -8.09 -13.67
CA SER A 119 -14.93 -8.83 -12.66
C SER A 119 -14.09 -9.94 -12.00
N PRO A 120 -14.18 -10.14 -10.67
CA PRO A 120 -15.08 -9.48 -9.72
C PRO A 120 -14.58 -8.11 -9.21
N GLY A 121 -13.40 -7.69 -9.66
CA GLY A 121 -12.77 -6.43 -9.32
C GLY A 121 -11.88 -6.47 -8.07
N LEU A 122 -11.00 -5.47 -7.95
CA LEU A 122 -10.00 -5.41 -6.88
C LEU A 122 -10.61 -5.39 -5.47
N ARG A 123 -11.72 -4.68 -5.30
CA ARG A 123 -12.44 -4.59 -4.02
C ARG A 123 -12.90 -5.95 -3.51
N GLU A 124 -13.35 -6.83 -4.41
CA GLU A 124 -13.75 -8.20 -4.09
C GLU A 124 -12.56 -9.15 -3.93
N MET A 125 -11.42 -8.88 -4.58
CA MET A 125 -10.20 -9.67 -4.41
C MET A 125 -9.62 -9.53 -2.99
N MET A 126 -9.55 -8.31 -2.48
CA MET A 126 -8.94 -8.00 -1.18
C MET A 126 -9.87 -8.25 0.03
N SER A 127 -11.14 -8.56 -0.21
CA SER A 127 -12.23 -8.61 0.77
C SER A 127 -12.09 -9.58 1.94
N ALA A 128 -11.14 -10.52 1.85
CA ALA A 128 -10.83 -11.50 2.90
C ALA A 128 -9.60 -11.09 3.73
N GLY A 129 -8.87 -10.07 3.27
CA GLY A 129 -7.76 -9.49 4.01
C GLY A 129 -8.23 -8.61 5.15
N VAL A 130 -7.29 -8.30 6.05
CA VAL A 130 -7.54 -7.40 7.19
C VAL A 130 -7.54 -5.94 6.74
N ALA A 131 -6.68 -5.60 5.78
CA ALA A 131 -6.56 -4.25 5.26
C ALA A 131 -6.07 -4.22 3.80
N TYR A 132 -6.42 -3.15 3.08
CA TYR A 132 -5.83 -2.68 1.84
C TYR A 132 -5.21 -1.30 2.04
N LEU A 133 -3.89 -1.21 1.91
CA LEU A 133 -3.14 0.03 2.04
C LEU A 133 -2.93 0.65 0.67
N CYS A 134 -3.39 1.87 0.47
CA CYS A 134 -3.29 2.55 -0.82
C CYS A 134 -2.91 4.03 -0.70
N GLY A 135 -2.69 4.69 -1.84
CA GLY A 135 -2.44 6.13 -1.91
C GLY A 135 -3.22 6.76 -3.07
N HIS A 136 -2.53 7.57 -3.88
CA HIS A 136 -3.01 8.24 -5.09
C HIS A 136 -3.92 9.47 -4.89
N LEU A 137 -4.85 9.44 -3.93
CA LEU A 137 -5.69 10.61 -3.64
C LEU A 137 -4.99 11.63 -2.73
N HIS A 138 -4.01 11.17 -1.95
CA HIS A 138 -3.27 11.95 -0.97
C HIS A 138 -4.20 12.80 -0.09
N THR A 139 -5.12 12.14 0.64
CA THR A 139 -6.14 12.79 1.47
C THR A 139 -6.98 13.83 0.73
N LEU A 140 -7.22 13.61 -0.58
CA LEU A 140 -7.84 14.58 -1.50
C LEU A 140 -7.15 15.95 -1.46
N GLY A 141 -5.83 15.95 -1.59
CA GLY A 141 -5.04 17.19 -1.51
C GLY A 141 -4.94 17.77 -0.10
N GLY A 142 -5.16 16.99 0.95
CA GLY A 142 -5.16 17.46 2.34
C GLY A 142 -6.52 17.95 2.87
N LEU A 143 -7.59 17.81 2.09
CA LEU A 143 -8.95 18.21 2.49
C LEU A 143 -9.65 17.14 3.35
N MET A 144 -9.30 15.86 3.17
CA MET A 144 -9.90 14.74 3.89
C MET A 144 -8.82 13.98 4.67
N PRO A 145 -8.49 14.41 5.91
CA PRO A 145 -7.37 13.86 6.68
C PRO A 145 -7.52 12.36 7.02
N VAL A 146 -8.74 11.83 6.88
CA VAL A 146 -9.04 10.41 7.04
C VAL A 146 -9.86 9.95 5.83
N LEU A 147 -9.21 9.22 4.93
CA LEU A 147 -9.86 8.62 3.77
C LEU A 147 -9.74 7.10 3.92
N HIS A 148 -10.78 6.53 4.54
CA HIS A 148 -10.89 5.09 4.74
C HIS A 148 -12.27 4.62 4.31
N SER A 149 -12.34 3.39 3.81
CA SER A 149 -13.59 2.70 3.54
C SER A 149 -13.57 1.33 4.19
N ARG A 150 -14.74 0.77 4.50
CA ARG A 150 -14.84 -0.59 5.03
C ARG A 150 -15.63 -1.44 4.04
N HIS A 151 -15.05 -2.57 3.67
CA HIS A 151 -15.76 -3.60 2.91
C HIS A 151 -16.86 -4.21 3.81
N PRO A 152 -18.04 -4.60 3.29
CA PRO A 152 -19.07 -5.27 4.09
C PRO A 152 -18.59 -6.52 4.84
N ARG A 153 -17.55 -7.19 4.31
CA ARG A 153 -16.88 -8.35 4.94
C ARG A 153 -15.82 -8.00 5.99
N GLY A 154 -15.64 -6.71 6.29
CA GLY A 154 -14.80 -6.24 7.39
C GLY A 154 -13.42 -5.69 7.00
N THR A 155 -12.92 -5.96 5.79
CA THR A 155 -11.63 -5.42 5.30
C THR A 155 -11.61 -3.90 5.33
N LEU A 156 -10.53 -3.31 5.86
CA LEU A 156 -10.30 -1.87 5.87
C LEU A 156 -9.52 -1.42 4.64
N GLU A 157 -10.06 -0.49 3.86
CA GLU A 157 -9.30 0.24 2.85
C GLU A 157 -8.80 1.55 3.48
N LEU A 158 -7.49 1.73 3.52
CA LEU A 158 -6.82 2.87 4.14
C LEU A 158 -6.02 3.60 3.06
N GLU A 159 -6.47 4.80 2.68
CA GLU A 159 -5.66 5.70 1.87
C GLU A 159 -4.67 6.40 2.81
N LEU A 160 -3.40 6.10 2.59
CA LEU A 160 -2.28 6.61 3.34
C LEU A 160 -1.79 7.87 2.63
N GLY A 161 -1.99 9.02 3.28
CA GLY A 161 -1.40 10.27 2.85
C GLY A 161 0.12 10.15 2.62
N ASP A 162 0.62 10.91 1.66
CA ASP A 162 2.02 10.88 1.24
C ASP A 162 2.95 11.45 2.32
N TRP A 163 4.12 10.83 2.42
CA TRP A 163 5.20 11.25 3.32
C TRP A 163 6.06 12.36 2.68
N MET A 164 5.95 12.57 1.37
CA MET A 164 6.70 13.57 0.62
C MET A 164 5.96 14.93 0.59
N ASP A 165 6.72 15.97 0.95
CA ASP A 165 6.40 17.40 1.02
C ASP A 165 5.23 17.82 1.92
N ASN A 166 5.58 18.45 3.06
CA ASN A 166 4.95 19.62 3.69
C ASN A 166 3.42 19.83 3.56
N ARG A 167 2.61 18.77 3.57
CA ARG A 167 1.14 18.88 3.60
C ARG A 167 0.66 19.22 5.01
N ARG A 168 0.85 20.48 5.40
CA ARG A 168 -0.04 21.10 6.39
C ARG A 168 -1.46 21.01 5.80
N SER A 169 -2.30 20.15 6.37
CA SER A 169 -3.72 20.11 6.03
C SER A 169 -4.33 21.50 6.26
N ALA A 170 -5.16 21.98 5.32
CA ALA A 170 -5.76 23.31 5.36
C ALA A 170 -6.71 23.54 6.56
N HIS A 171 -7.06 22.47 7.27
CA HIS A 171 -7.73 22.50 8.56
C HIS A 171 -6.82 21.77 9.58
N ASP A 172 -6.20 22.55 10.47
CA ASP A 172 -5.42 22.14 11.65
C ASP A 172 -4.07 21.41 11.47
N GLY A 173 -3.52 21.24 10.27
CA GLY A 173 -2.07 21.07 10.06
C GLY A 173 -1.33 19.87 10.70
N VAL A 174 -1.98 18.99 11.45
CA VAL A 174 -1.34 17.84 12.14
C VAL A 174 -1.28 16.63 11.22
N LEU A 175 -0.06 16.14 10.96
CA LEU A 175 0.18 14.87 10.27
C LEU A 175 0.13 13.71 11.27
N PHE A 176 -0.29 12.53 10.81
CA PHE A 176 -0.42 11.35 11.66
C PHE A 176 0.36 10.17 11.09
N THR A 177 1.16 9.54 11.94
CA THR A 177 1.62 8.17 11.74
C THR A 177 0.46 7.22 12.04
N ARG A 178 0.25 6.24 11.17
CA ARG A 178 -0.80 5.22 11.29
C ARG A 178 -0.16 3.87 11.57
N VAL A 179 -0.63 3.20 12.61
CA VAL A 179 -0.16 1.87 13.02
C VAL A 179 -1.35 0.93 13.01
N LEU A 180 -1.21 -0.19 12.30
CA LEU A 180 -2.12 -1.32 12.44
C LEU A 180 -1.53 -2.28 13.46
N ALA A 181 -2.25 -2.48 14.57
CA ALA A 181 -1.84 -3.39 15.63
C ALA A 181 -2.93 -4.45 15.82
N PHE A 182 -2.51 -5.71 15.90
CA PHE A 182 -3.37 -6.87 16.03
C PHE A 182 -2.91 -7.71 17.21
N SER A 183 -3.84 -8.17 18.03
CA SER A 183 -3.57 -9.12 19.10
C SER A 183 -4.84 -9.89 19.45
N GLU A 184 -4.68 -11.15 19.86
CA GLU A 184 -5.74 -11.94 20.49
C GLU A 184 -6.08 -11.41 21.90
N ALA A 185 -5.14 -10.72 22.55
CA ALA A 185 -5.32 -10.06 23.83
C ALA A 185 -5.71 -8.58 23.64
N LEU A 186 -6.32 -7.97 24.66
CA LEU A 186 -6.74 -6.58 24.57
C LEU A 186 -5.51 -5.67 24.48
N ILE A 187 -5.37 -4.92 23.39
CA ILE A 187 -4.30 -3.92 23.25
C ILE A 187 -4.58 -2.74 24.19
N THR A 188 -3.67 -2.50 25.13
CA THR A 188 -3.76 -1.43 26.14
C THR A 188 -2.96 -0.18 25.75
N ALA A 189 -1.92 -0.36 24.94
CA ALA A 189 -1.11 0.74 24.42
C ALA A 189 -0.38 0.40 23.12
N VAL A 190 -0.18 1.42 22.28
CA VAL A 190 0.70 1.37 21.11
C VAL A 190 1.66 2.54 21.23
N HIS A 191 2.95 2.26 21.31
CA HIS A 191 4.01 3.26 21.43
C HIS A 191 4.83 3.32 20.14
N VAL A 192 5.21 4.53 19.74
CA VAL A 192 6.06 4.77 18.58
C VAL A 192 7.33 5.48 19.04
N SER A 193 8.47 5.00 18.57
CA SER A 193 9.77 5.66 18.69
C SER A 193 10.42 5.81 17.32
N VAL A 194 11.22 6.86 17.15
CA VAL A 194 12.05 7.08 15.96
C VAL A 194 13.49 7.28 16.42
N ASP A 195 14.41 6.54 15.81
CA ASP A 195 15.85 6.54 16.14
C ASP A 195 16.12 6.24 17.62
N GLY A 196 15.27 5.40 18.24
CA GLY A 196 15.34 5.05 19.66
C GLY A 196 14.59 6.02 20.58
N GLU A 197 14.26 7.22 20.11
CA GLU A 197 13.60 8.25 20.91
C GLU A 197 12.07 8.09 20.89
N PRO A 198 11.38 8.09 22.06
CA PRO A 198 9.93 7.99 22.13
C PRO A 198 9.25 9.20 21.47
N VAL A 199 8.38 8.95 20.49
CA VAL A 199 7.52 10.00 19.90
C VAL A 199 6.21 10.12 20.69
N GLY A 200 5.63 8.99 21.11
CA GLY A 200 4.47 9.00 22.00
C GLY A 200 3.59 7.75 21.90
N LYS A 201 2.39 7.87 22.48
CA LYS A 201 1.36 6.82 22.52
C LYS A 201 0.29 7.09 21.47
N GLY A 202 0.04 6.11 20.59
CA GLY A 202 -1.02 6.17 19.60
C GLY A 202 -2.41 6.08 20.23
N ARG A 203 -3.35 6.88 19.71
CA ARG A 203 -4.78 6.80 20.06
C ARG A 203 -5.53 5.87 19.09
N PRO A 204 -6.51 5.09 19.56
CA PRO A 204 -7.31 4.27 18.65
C PRO A 204 -8.13 5.16 17.70
N ALA A 205 -8.21 4.75 16.43
CA ALA A 205 -8.96 5.40 15.37
C ALA A 205 -10.00 4.47 14.71
N GLY A 206 -10.33 3.36 15.37
CA GLY A 206 -11.34 2.39 14.94
C GLY A 206 -10.75 1.08 14.41
N GLY A 207 -11.30 -0.05 14.87
CA GLY A 207 -10.75 -1.38 14.55
C GLY A 207 -9.29 -1.53 15.01
N PRO A 208 -8.40 -2.15 14.20
CA PRO A 208 -6.98 -2.32 14.54
C PRO A 208 -6.12 -1.06 14.32
N LEU A 209 -6.72 0.09 14.00
CA LEU A 209 -6.00 1.30 13.62
C LEU A 209 -5.71 2.19 14.83
N TYR A 210 -4.44 2.58 14.98
CA TYR A 210 -3.95 3.57 15.92
C TYR A 210 -3.29 4.71 15.16
N VAL A 211 -3.48 5.94 15.65
CA VAL A 211 -2.91 7.14 15.05
C VAL A 211 -2.14 7.95 16.09
N LEU A 212 -1.02 8.52 15.68
CA LEU A 212 -0.19 9.38 16.52
C LEU A 212 0.19 10.64 15.72
N PRO A 213 0.02 11.85 16.28
CA PRO A 213 0.58 13.06 15.71
C PRO A 213 2.07 12.91 15.44
N TRP A 214 2.54 13.46 14.33
CA TRP A 214 3.92 13.38 13.89
C TRP A 214 4.32 14.67 13.18
N ASP A 215 5.58 15.08 13.38
CA ASP A 215 6.18 16.22 12.69
C ASP A 215 7.30 15.72 11.74
N PRO A 216 7.05 15.64 10.42
CA PRO A 216 8.06 15.17 9.47
C PRO A 216 9.25 16.14 9.33
N SER A 217 9.09 17.41 9.74
CA SER A 217 10.16 18.40 9.61
C SER A 217 11.40 18.03 10.44
N LEU A 218 11.21 17.20 11.47
CA LEU A 218 12.28 16.68 12.33
C LEU A 218 13.10 15.57 11.64
N TYR A 219 12.62 15.00 10.52
CA TYR A 219 13.17 13.78 9.92
C TYR A 219 13.41 13.94 8.40
N LEU A 220 13.70 15.17 7.96
CA LEU A 220 13.86 15.52 6.54
C LEU A 220 15.17 14.99 5.92
N LYS A 221 16.15 14.60 6.73
CA LYS A 221 17.50 14.24 6.26
C LYS A 221 18.01 13.01 6.99
N GLY A 222 18.49 12.05 6.20
CA GLY A 222 19.09 10.82 6.71
C GLY A 222 18.15 9.62 6.59
N LEU A 223 18.64 8.47 7.05
CA LEU A 223 17.83 7.27 7.18
C LEU A 223 17.39 7.17 8.64
N HIS A 224 16.08 7.12 8.86
CA HIS A 224 15.49 7.04 10.19
C HIS A 224 14.88 5.65 10.41
N THR A 225 14.94 5.16 11.65
CA THR A 225 14.36 3.88 12.05
C THR A 225 13.14 4.10 12.91
N ILE A 226 11.98 3.65 12.46
CA ILE A 226 10.74 3.69 13.24
C ILE A 226 10.55 2.35 13.94
N GLN A 227 10.29 2.39 15.24
CA GLN A 227 9.95 1.22 16.05
C GLN A 227 8.57 1.39 16.67
N VAL A 228 7.82 0.29 16.71
CA VAL A 228 6.49 0.23 17.30
C VAL A 228 6.49 -0.83 18.39
N LYS A 229 6.03 -0.47 19.59
CA LYS A 229 5.85 -1.38 20.72
C LYS A 229 4.37 -1.45 21.09
N VAL A 230 3.82 -2.66 21.13
CA VAL A 230 2.41 -2.90 21.50
C VAL A 230 2.35 -3.55 22.89
N GLU A 231 1.48 -3.04 23.74
CA GLU A 231 1.19 -3.59 25.07
C GLU A 231 -0.21 -4.20 25.08
N VAL A 232 -0.37 -5.35 25.72
CA VAL A 232 -1.64 -6.09 25.78
C VAL A 232 -2.00 -6.47 27.22
N SER A 233 -3.26 -6.82 27.45
CA SER A 233 -3.72 -7.34 28.73
C SER A 233 -2.97 -8.63 29.08
N GLY A 234 -2.32 -8.67 30.25
CA GLY A 234 -1.58 -9.85 30.73
C GLY A 234 -0.08 -9.86 30.43
N GLY A 235 0.49 -8.84 29.76
CA GLY A 235 1.93 -8.75 29.49
C GLY A 235 2.26 -8.17 28.12
N ARG A 236 3.52 -8.25 27.68
CA ARG A 236 3.92 -7.78 26.34
C ARG A 236 3.31 -8.67 25.24
N ALA A 237 2.84 -8.05 24.16
CA ALA A 237 2.54 -8.78 22.93
C ALA A 237 3.85 -9.36 22.35
N PRO A 238 3.82 -10.54 21.70
CA PRO A 238 4.97 -11.07 20.97
C PRO A 238 5.37 -10.18 19.80
#